data_AF-A0A0B0IHU2-F1
#
_entry.id   AF-A0A0B0IHU2-F1
#
_cell.length_a   1.000
_cell.length_b   1.000
_cell.length_c   1.000
_cell.angle_alpha   90.00
_cell.angle_beta   90.00
_cell.angle_gamma   90.00
#
_symmetry.space_group_name_H-M   'P 1'
#
loop_
_entity.id
_entity.type
_entity.pdbx_description
1 polymer ?
#
loop_
_entity_poly.entity_id
_entity_poly.type
_entity_poly.pdbx_seq_one_letter_code
_entity_poly.pdbx_strand_id
1 'polypeptide(L)'
;MWVLLKRKKNAGYTLFVPSGVRHEYPLVDLTEQKVVGTVIYKDKVYLKVLVNLKEDTVSVEGSVSDLGDLSMDKESYIDMFQSDARFFVNNHISDPQKYYEELNESIN
;
A
#
# COMPACT_ATOMS: atom_id res chain seq x y z
N MET A 1 -25.11 34.64 -45.74
CA MET A 1 -25.69 33.92 -44.58
C MET A 1 -24.72 32.79 -44.21
N TRP A 2 -24.07 32.85 -43.04
CA TRP A 2 -23.16 31.79 -42.59
C TRP A 2 -23.82 31.01 -41.45
N VAL A 3 -23.79 29.68 -41.52
CA VAL A 3 -24.34 28.79 -40.49
C VAL A 3 -23.18 28.23 -39.65
N LEU A 4 -23.15 28.55 -38.36
CA LEU A 4 -22.18 28.02 -37.38
C LEU A 4 -22.66 26.65 -36.87
N LEU A 5 -22.05 25.57 -37.36
CA LEU A 5 -22.19 24.23 -36.80
C LEU A 5 -21.44 24.15 -35.46
N LYS A 6 -22.16 24.22 -34.34
CA LYS A 6 -21.61 23.93 -33.00
C LYS A 6 -21.21 22.45 -32.92
N ARG A 7 -19.90 22.16 -32.91
CA ARG A 7 -19.38 20.83 -32.54
C ARG A 7 -19.77 20.51 -31.10
N LYS A 8 -20.53 19.43 -30.90
CA LYS A 8 -20.76 18.84 -29.57
C LYS A 8 -19.40 18.41 -29.01
N LYS A 9 -19.04 18.91 -27.83
CA LYS A 9 -17.85 18.42 -27.10
C LYS A 9 -18.19 17.05 -26.53
N ASN A 10 -17.42 16.03 -26.89
CA ASN A 10 -17.54 14.71 -26.28
C ASN A 10 -16.95 14.78 -24.86
N ALA A 11 -17.81 14.87 -23.85
CA ALA A 11 -17.39 14.73 -22.46
C ALA A 11 -17.26 13.23 -22.15
N GLY A 12 -16.04 12.78 -21.86
CA GLY A 12 -15.79 11.47 -21.27
C GLY A 12 -15.78 11.57 -19.75
N TYR A 13 -16.04 10.46 -19.07
CA TYR A 13 -15.86 10.32 -17.63
C TYR A 13 -14.81 9.25 -17.36
N THR A 14 -14.05 9.41 -16.29
CA THR A 14 -13.09 8.42 -15.80
C THR A 14 -13.64 7.84 -14.51
N LEU A 15 -13.65 6.52 -14.41
CA LEU A 15 -14.02 5.81 -13.18
C LEU A 15 -12.76 5.28 -12.51
N PHE A 16 -12.58 5.63 -11.24
CA PHE A 16 -11.54 5.06 -10.39
C PHE A 16 -12.12 3.85 -9.66
N VAL A 17 -11.58 2.68 -9.93
CA VAL A 17 -11.94 1.43 -9.25
C VAL A 17 -10.72 0.91 -8.47
N PRO A 18 -10.91 0.38 -7.25
CA PRO A 18 -9.80 -0.18 -6.49
C PRO A 18 -9.27 -1.43 -7.20
N SER A 19 -7.94 -1.60 -7.20
CA SER A 19 -7.29 -2.77 -7.82
C SER A 19 -7.57 -4.08 -7.07
N GLY A 20 -8.03 -3.99 -5.82
CA GLY A 20 -8.25 -5.12 -4.92
C GLY A 20 -6.96 -5.67 -4.30
N VAL A 21 -5.81 -5.06 -4.58
CA VAL A 21 -4.55 -5.33 -3.87
C VAL A 21 -4.65 -4.72 -2.48
N ARG A 22 -4.32 -5.52 -1.46
CA ARG A 22 -4.35 -5.14 -0.05
C ARG A 22 -2.96 -5.25 0.56
N HIS A 23 -2.72 -4.46 1.59
CA HIS A 23 -1.49 -4.44 2.36
C HIS A 23 -1.83 -4.68 3.83
N GLU A 24 -1.12 -5.61 4.46
CA GLU A 24 -1.33 -5.96 5.86
C GLU A 24 0.01 -6.01 6.60
N TYR A 25 -0.03 -5.71 7.90
CA TYR A 25 1.13 -5.72 8.80
C TYR A 25 0.93 -6.77 9.88
N PRO A 26 1.08 -8.08 9.57
CA PRO A 26 0.82 -9.15 10.53
C PRO A 26 1.73 -9.13 11.76
N LEU A 27 2.86 -8.41 11.73
CA LEU A 27 3.75 -8.26 12.86
C LEU A 27 4.40 -6.88 12.88
N VAL A 28 4.27 -6.19 14.02
CA VAL A 28 5.06 -5.01 14.38
C VAL A 28 5.64 -5.23 15.77
N ASP A 29 6.92 -5.58 15.82
CA ASP A 29 7.66 -5.75 17.07
C ASP A 29 8.46 -4.48 17.36
N LEU A 30 7.98 -3.69 18.32
CA LEU A 30 8.63 -2.46 18.76
C LEU A 30 9.93 -2.73 19.54
N THR A 31 10.05 -3.89 20.20
CA THR A 31 11.24 -4.25 20.98
C THR A 31 12.38 -4.63 20.05
N GLU A 32 12.09 -5.44 19.03
CA GLU A 32 13.06 -5.85 18.02
C GLU A 32 13.16 -4.88 16.83
N GLN A 33 12.28 -3.88 16.77
CA GLN A 33 12.12 -2.96 15.65
C GLN A 33 12.00 -3.71 14.30
N LYS A 34 11.18 -4.75 14.33
CA LYS A 34 10.91 -5.61 13.17
C LYS A 34 9.47 -5.46 12.73
N VAL A 35 9.29 -5.27 11.44
CA VAL A 35 7.97 -5.14 10.82
C VAL A 35 7.86 -6.11 9.67
N VAL A 36 6.74 -6.83 9.60
CA VAL A 36 6.40 -7.69 8.47
C VAL A 36 5.25 -7.06 7.73
N GLY A 37 5.49 -6.66 6.48
CA GLY A 37 4.48 -6.22 5.53
C GLY A 37 4.14 -7.32 4.54
N THR A 38 2.87 -7.44 4.18
CA THR A 38 2.39 -8.43 3.18
C THR A 38 1.54 -7.77 2.11
N VAL A 39 1.71 -8.20 0.87
CA VAL A 39 0.89 -7.80 -0.27
C VAL A 39 -0.03 -8.96 -0.64
N ILE A 40 -1.33 -8.72 -0.57
CA ILE A 40 -2.37 -9.74 -0.71
C ILE A 40 -3.28 -9.37 -1.87
N TYR A 41 -3.57 -10.34 -2.74
CA TYR A 41 -4.56 -10.20 -3.81
C TYR A 41 -5.37 -11.49 -3.93
N LYS A 42 -6.70 -11.36 -3.97
CA LYS A 42 -7.64 -12.51 -3.99
C LYS A 42 -7.30 -13.56 -2.90
N ASP A 43 -7.04 -13.08 -1.70
CA ASP A 43 -6.71 -13.87 -0.50
C ASP A 43 -5.42 -14.72 -0.62
N LYS A 44 -4.58 -14.41 -1.61
CA LYS A 44 -3.25 -14.99 -1.77
C LYS A 44 -2.18 -13.96 -1.44
N VAL A 45 -1.18 -14.36 -0.64
CA VAL A 45 0.02 -13.55 -0.39
C VAL A 45 0.95 -13.66 -1.59
N TYR A 46 1.28 -12.53 -2.20
CA TYR A 46 2.21 -12.44 -3.34
C TYR A 46 3.60 -12.01 -2.91
N LEU A 47 3.66 -11.08 -1.95
CA LEU A 47 4.91 -10.54 -1.44
C LEU A 47 4.86 -10.45 0.07
N LYS A 48 5.95 -10.82 0.71
CA LYS A 48 6.19 -10.60 2.14
C LYS A 48 7.52 -9.90 2.29
N VAL A 49 7.52 -8.79 3.01
CA VAL A 49 8.70 -7.97 3.27
C VAL A 49 8.90 -7.90 4.78
N LEU A 50 10.04 -8.40 5.25
CA LEU A 50 10.47 -8.25 6.63
C LEU A 50 11.50 -7.13 6.68
N VAL A 51 11.17 -6.06 7.38
CA VAL A 51 12.04 -4.92 7.63
C VAL A 51 12.57 -5.02 9.05
N ASN A 52 13.89 -5.03 9.21
CA ASN A 52 14.57 -4.96 10.50
C ASN A 52 15.32 -3.63 10.61
N LEU A 53 14.79 -2.69 11.39
CA LEU A 53 15.36 -1.36 11.52
C LEU A 53 16.63 -1.34 12.40
N LYS A 54 16.80 -2.29 13.32
CA LYS A 54 18.01 -2.37 14.16
C LYS A 54 19.25 -2.73 13.34
N GLU A 55 19.09 -3.68 12.43
CA GLU A 55 20.18 -4.18 11.59
C GLU A 55 20.26 -3.46 10.23
N ASP A 56 19.32 -2.58 9.93
CA ASP A 56 19.12 -1.94 8.62
C ASP A 56 19.05 -2.97 7.49
N THR A 57 18.33 -4.07 7.73
CA THR A 57 18.18 -5.17 6.77
C THR A 57 16.74 -5.33 6.31
N VAL A 58 16.59 -5.76 5.06
CA VAL A 58 15.30 -6.16 4.49
C VAL A 58 15.41 -7.55 3.90
N SER A 59 14.49 -8.42 4.28
CA SER A 59 14.29 -9.73 3.67
C SER A 59 12.97 -9.73 2.89
N VAL A 60 12.98 -10.31 1.70
CA VAL A 60 11.82 -10.33 0.81
C VAL A 60 11.56 -11.73 0.32
N GLU A 61 10.33 -12.17 0.48
CA GLU A 61 9.83 -13.46 0.02
C GLU A 61 8.68 -13.25 -0.98
N GLY A 62 8.71 -13.96 -2.10
CA GLY A 62 7.69 -13.87 -3.15
C GLY A 62 7.96 -12.80 -4.23
N SER A 63 6.94 -12.52 -5.03
CA SER A 63 6.98 -11.62 -6.18
C SER A 63 5.60 -11.06 -6.50
N VAL A 64 5.57 -9.81 -6.97
CA VAL A 64 4.37 -9.15 -7.49
C VAL A 64 4.30 -9.15 -9.03
N SER A 65 5.26 -9.79 -9.71
CA SER A 65 5.30 -9.87 -11.18
C SER A 65 3.98 -10.34 -11.81
N ASP A 66 3.31 -11.28 -11.15
CA ASP A 66 2.07 -11.89 -11.63
C ASP A 66 0.86 -10.95 -11.54
N LEU A 67 0.99 -9.83 -10.83
CA LEU A 67 -0.07 -8.82 -10.70
C LEU A 67 -0.04 -7.80 -11.86
N GLY A 68 1.08 -7.68 -12.59
CA GLY A 68 1.22 -6.75 -13.71
C GLY A 68 0.85 -5.32 -13.33
N ASP A 69 0.03 -4.65 -14.16
CA ASP A 69 -0.39 -3.26 -13.95
C ASP A 69 -1.36 -3.06 -12.76
N LEU A 70 -1.76 -4.14 -12.07
CA LEU A 70 -2.63 -4.03 -10.88
C LEU A 70 -1.87 -3.60 -9.62
N SER A 71 -0.54 -3.72 -9.63
CA SER A 71 0.30 -3.44 -8.47
C SER A 71 1.48 -2.55 -8.82
N MET A 72 2.07 -1.96 -7.79
CA MET A 72 3.40 -1.37 -7.90
C MET A 72 4.45 -2.45 -8.15
N ASP A 73 5.64 -2.04 -8.56
CA ASP A 73 6.78 -2.94 -8.63
C ASP A 73 7.29 -3.31 -7.22
N LYS A 74 8.14 -4.33 -7.18
CA LYS A 74 8.67 -4.89 -5.94
C LYS A 74 9.48 -3.87 -5.11
N GLU A 75 10.31 -3.06 -5.76
CA GLU A 75 11.19 -2.11 -5.05
C GLU A 75 10.35 -1.01 -4.41
N SER A 76 9.35 -0.51 -5.14
CA SER A 76 8.39 0.45 -4.58
C SER A 76 7.64 -0.08 -3.35
N TYR A 77 7.31 -1.39 -3.30
CA TYR A 77 6.75 -1.99 -2.08
C TYR A 77 7.73 -2.09 -0.93
N ILE A 78 9.01 -2.40 -1.21
CA ILE A 78 10.06 -2.44 -0.19
C ILE A 78 10.21 -1.05 0.44
N ASP A 79 10.32 -0.01 -0.39
CA ASP A 79 10.46 1.38 0.06
C ASP A 79 9.26 1.82 0.91
N MET A 80 8.04 1.47 0.46
CA MET A 80 6.81 1.73 1.21
C MET A 80 6.86 1.08 2.60
N PHE A 81 7.11 -0.24 2.66
CA PHE A 81 7.15 -0.95 3.94
C PHE A 81 8.29 -0.51 4.85
N GLN A 82 9.44 -0.09 4.30
CA GLN A 82 10.50 0.52 5.10
C GLN A 82 10.07 1.85 5.72
N SER A 83 9.41 2.71 4.94
CA SER A 83 8.88 3.99 5.42
C SER A 83 7.86 3.77 6.54
N ASP A 84 6.92 2.85 6.31
CA ASP A 84 5.88 2.51 7.29
C ASP A 84 6.48 1.92 8.57
N ALA A 85 7.47 1.03 8.44
CA ALA A 85 8.14 0.45 9.60
C ALA A 85 8.76 1.55 10.48
N ARG A 86 9.45 2.53 9.87
CA ARG A 86 10.00 3.68 10.61
C ARG A 86 8.89 4.49 11.27
N PHE A 87 7.79 4.74 10.55
CA PHE A 87 6.64 5.45 11.10
C PHE A 87 6.05 4.72 12.32
N PHE A 88 5.81 3.42 12.24
CA PHE A 88 5.23 2.65 13.35
C PHE A 88 6.15 2.61 14.55
N VAL A 89 7.45 2.35 14.36
CA VAL A 89 8.41 2.30 15.46
C VAL A 89 8.58 3.66 16.12
N ASN A 90 8.71 4.75 15.35
CA ASN A 90 8.87 6.10 15.90
C ASN A 90 7.64 6.57 16.70
N ASN A 91 6.44 6.15 16.28
CA ASN A 91 5.19 6.52 16.94
C ASN A 91 4.71 5.47 17.96
N HIS A 92 5.51 4.43 18.23
CA HIS A 92 5.17 3.34 19.16
C HIS A 92 3.85 2.62 18.80
N ILE A 93 3.57 2.46 17.51
CA ILE A 93 2.37 1.80 16.98
C ILE A 93 2.68 0.31 16.82
N SER A 94 2.14 -0.54 17.68
CA SER A 94 2.29 -2.01 17.58
C SER A 94 1.17 -2.68 16.77
N ASP A 95 0.05 -1.97 16.56
CA ASP A 95 -1.11 -2.46 15.81
C ASP A 95 -1.53 -1.40 14.79
N PRO A 96 -0.98 -1.46 13.56
CA PRO A 96 -1.30 -0.50 12.51
C PRO A 96 -2.78 -0.49 12.14
N GLN A 97 -3.46 -1.65 12.18
CA GLN A 97 -4.86 -1.73 11.80
C GLN A 97 -5.71 -0.92 12.78
N LYS A 98 -5.53 -1.16 14.08
CA LYS A 98 -6.23 -0.41 15.12
C LYS A 98 -5.95 1.09 15.05
N TYR A 99 -4.69 1.48 14.79
CA TYR A 99 -4.33 2.89 14.63
C TYR A 99 -5.12 3.58 13.52
N TYR A 100 -5.27 2.94 12.35
CA TYR A 100 -6.03 3.52 11.24
C TYR A 100 -7.54 3.51 11.46
N GLU A 101 -8.07 2.52 12.20
CA GLU A 101 -9.47 2.49 12.60
C GLU A 101 -9.80 3.70 13.51
N GLU A 102 -9.00 3.93 14.55
CA GLU A 102 -9.15 5.09 15.46
C GLU A 102 -8.99 6.43 14.73
N LEU A 103 -8.04 6.51 13.78
CA LEU A 103 -7.84 7.70 12.96
C LEU A 103 -9.08 8.03 12.11
N ASN A 104 -9.68 7.03 11.48
CA ASN A 104 -10.88 7.20 10.66
C ASN A 104 -12.09 7.60 11.50
N GLU A 105 -12.22 7.11 12.73
CA GLU A 105 -13.26 7.55 13.66
C GLU A 105 -13.05 9.00 14.10
N SER A 106 -11.80 9.46 14.25
CA SER A 106 -11.51 10.84 14.69
C SER A 106 -11.78 11.92 13.65
N ILE A 107 -11.88 11.55 12.37
CA ILE A 107 -12.07 12.48 11.24
C ILE A 107 -13.55 12.55 10.79
N ASN A 108 -14.41 11.65 11.30
CA ASN A 108 -15.85 11.65 11.06
C ASN A 108 -16.62 12.32 12.21
#